data_AF-A0A2N1U4Y7-F1
#
_entry.id   AF-A0A2N1U4Y7-F1
#
_cell.length_a   1.000
_cell.length_b   1.000
_cell.length_c   1.000
_cell.angle_alpha   90.00
_cell.angle_beta   90.00
_cell.angle_gamma   90.00
#
_symmetry.space_group_name_H-M   'P 1'
#
loop_
_entity.id
_entity.type
_entity.pdbx_description
1 polymer ?
#
loop_
_entity_poly.entity_id
_entity_poly.type
_entity_poly.pdbx_seq_one_letter_code
_entity_poly.pdbx_strand_id
1 'polypeptide(L)' 'MTKNVQVSIQSHFEIDGIHAVIQRKATKFGNGAKVDCPKEYLGRDVYLVIV' A
#
# COMPACT_ATOMS: atom_id res chain seq x y z
N MET A 1 13.93 -14.23 -2.00
CA MET A 1 13.31 -14.01 -3.33
C MET A 1 12.18 -13.00 -3.14
N THR A 2 12.41 -11.72 -3.42
CA THR A 2 11.37 -10.68 -3.33
C THR A 2 10.29 -10.99 -4.37
N LYS A 3 9.06 -11.29 -3.93
CA LYS A 3 7.92 -11.35 -4.84
C LYS A 3 7.75 -9.96 -5.44
N ASN A 4 7.89 -9.83 -6.75
CA ASN A 4 7.61 -8.59 -7.47
C ASN A 4 6.12 -8.29 -7.29
N VAL A 5 5.81 -7.26 -6.50
CA VAL A 5 4.47 -6.67 -6.49
C VAL A 5 4.29 -6.05 -7.88
N GLN A 6 3.32 -6.54 -8.65
CA GLN A 6 2.98 -5.92 -9.92
C GLN A 6 2.31 -4.58 -9.64
N VAL A 7 2.91 -3.49 -10.11
CA VAL A 7 2.35 -2.15 -9.96
C VAL A 7 1.76 -1.70 -11.29
N SER A 8 0.47 -1.40 -11.30
CA SER A 8 -0.21 -0.73 -12.41
C SER A 8 -0.32 0.76 -12.10
N ILE A 9 0.17 1.62 -12.98
CA ILE A 9 0.08 3.07 -12.81
C ILE A 9 -1.29 3.51 -13.34
N GLN A 10 -2.12 4.07 -12.44
CA GLN A 10 -3.45 4.57 -12.77
C GLN A 10 -3.68 5.91 -12.05
N SER A 11 -4.40 6.82 -12.70
CA SER A 11 -4.79 8.11 -12.10
C SER A 11 -6.14 8.04 -11.38
N HIS A 12 -6.93 7.00 -11.63
CA HIS A 12 -8.27 6.79 -11.07
C HIS A 12 -8.52 5.31 -10.81
N PHE A 13 -9.15 5.00 -9.67
CA PHE A 13 -9.67 3.66 -9.37
C PHE A 13 -10.93 3.80 -8.51
N GLU A 14 -11.86 2.85 -8.65
CA GLU A 14 -13.09 2.77 -7.86
C GLU A 14 -13.25 1.34 -7.35
N ILE A 15 -13.74 1.21 -6.11
CA ILE A 15 -13.97 -0.08 -5.48
C ILE A 15 -15.13 0.03 -4.48
N ASP A 16 -16.07 -0.91 -4.59
CA ASP A 16 -17.20 -1.05 -3.68
C ASP A 16 -16.88 -2.02 -2.54
N GLY A 17 -17.68 -1.97 -1.46
CA GLY A 17 -17.56 -2.92 -0.34
C GLY A 17 -16.35 -2.70 0.57
N ILE A 18 -15.79 -1.48 0.59
CA ILE A 18 -14.65 -1.14 1.45
C ILE A 18 -15.03 -1.27 2.93
N HIS A 19 -14.26 -2.06 3.68
CA HIS A 19 -14.36 -2.12 5.13
C HIS A 19 -13.66 -0.93 5.80
N ALA A 20 -12.44 -0.61 5.37
CA ALA A 20 -11.67 0.50 5.93
C ALA A 20 -10.59 1.03 4.98
N VAL A 21 -10.18 2.29 5.17
CA VAL A 21 -9.04 2.90 4.47
C VAL A 21 -8.08 3.47 5.50
N ILE A 22 -6.78 3.14 5.38
CA ILE A 22 -5.73 3.63 6.26
C ILE A 22 -4.75 4.46 5.44
N GLN A 23 -4.61 5.74 5.77
CA GLN A 23 -3.59 6.61 5.21
C GLN A 23 -2.37 6.66 6.13
N ARG A 24 -1.18 6.41 5.59
CA ARG A 24 0.08 6.48 6.36
C ARG A 24 1.28 6.73 5.46
N LYS A 25 2.42 7.03 6.07
CA LYS A 25 3.70 7.08 5.37
C LYS A 25 4.30 5.66 5.23
N ALA A 26 4.82 5.35 4.05
CA ALA A 26 5.55 4.10 3.82
C ALA A 26 6.91 4.13 4.53
N THR A 27 7.08 3.27 5.54
CA THR A 27 8.31 3.17 6.33
C THR A 27 8.99 1.81 6.13
N LYS A 28 10.32 1.78 6.30
CA LYS A 28 11.13 0.55 6.19
C LYS A 28 10.87 -0.42 7.34
N PHE A 29 10.50 0.11 8.50
CA PHE A 29 10.28 -0.65 9.74
C PHE A 29 8.94 -0.25 10.37
N GLY A 30 8.33 -1.20 11.07
CA GLY A 30 7.09 -1.01 11.81
C GLY A 30 6.87 -2.15 12.79
N ASN A 31 6.04 -1.91 13.80
CA ASN A 31 5.80 -2.82 14.92
C ASN A 31 4.53 -3.67 14.77
N GLY A 32 3.76 -3.49 13.69
CA GLY A 32 2.51 -4.21 13.43
C GLY A 32 2.62 -5.24 12.31
N ALA A 33 1.47 -5.84 11.95
CA ALA A 33 1.33 -6.68 10.77
C ALA A 33 1.76 -5.91 9.50
N LYS A 34 2.51 -6.58 8.62
CA LYS A 34 3.19 -5.95 7.48
C LYS A 34 2.43 -6.26 6.19
N VAL A 35 2.20 -5.21 5.40
CA VAL A 35 1.80 -5.30 3.99
C VAL A 35 3.03 -4.89 3.18
N ASP A 36 3.41 -5.69 2.20
CA ASP A 36 4.58 -5.42 1.37
C ASP A 36 4.35 -4.18 0.51
N CYS A 37 5.30 -3.25 0.55
CA CYS A 37 5.32 -2.05 -0.27
C CYS A 37 6.67 -2.00 -1.02
N PRO A 38 6.67 -1.83 -2.36
CA PRO A 38 7.91 -1.70 -3.12
C PRO A 38 8.80 -0.57 -2.58
N LYS A 39 10.12 -0.80 -2.58
CA LYS A 39 11.08 0.10 -1.92
C LYS A 39 11.11 1.49 -2.55
N GLU A 40 10.79 1.60 -3.83
CA GLU A 40 10.67 2.85 -4.59
C GLU A 40 9.58 3.80 -4.06
N TYR A 41 8.68 3.32 -3.22
CA TYR A 41 7.61 4.13 -2.61
C TYR A 41 7.89 4.48 -1.13
N LEU A 42 9.03 4.10 -0.55
CA LEU A 42 9.41 4.50 0.81
C LEU A 42 9.39 6.04 0.95
N GLY A 43 8.85 6.52 2.08
CA GLY A 43 8.70 7.95 2.37
C GLY A 43 7.45 8.61 1.76
N ARG A 44 6.79 7.96 0.79
CA ARG A 44 5.53 8.46 0.22
C ARG A 44 4.35 8.20 1.15
N ASP A 45 3.32 9.03 1.00
CA ASP A 45 2.02 8.76 1.61
C ASP A 45 1.30 7.71 0.78
N VAL A 46 0.76 6.70 1.46
CA VAL A 46 0.09 5.55 0.86
C VAL A 46 -1.27 5.35 1.52
N TYR A 47 -2.21 4.85 0.73
CA TYR A 47 -3.50 4.38 1.21
C TYR A 47 -3.49 2.85 1.19
N LEU A 48 -3.83 2.23 2.31
CA LEU A 48 -4.14 0.80 2.39
C LEU A 48 -5.66 0.66 2.47
N VAL A 49 -6.25 0.05 1.45
CA VAL A 49 -7.68 -0.25 1.39
C VAL A 49 -7.90 -1.68 1.88
N ILE A 50 -8.77 -1.83 2.87
CA ILE A 50 -9.22 -3.12 3.40
C ILE A 50 -10.61 -3.36 2.84
N VAL A 51 -10.76 -4.46 2.09
CA VAL A 51 -12.01 -4.93 1.48
C VAL A 51 -12.55 -6.15 2.22
#